data_AF-S0E5H5-F1
#
_entry.id   AF-S0E5H5-F1
#
_cell.length_a   1.000
_cell.length_b   1.000
_cell.length_c   1.000
_cell.angle_alpha   90.00
_cell.angle_beta   90.00
_cell.angle_gamma   90.00
#
_symmetry.space_group_name_H-M   'P 1'
#
loop_
_entity.id
_entity.type
_entity.pdbx_description
1 polymer ?
#
loop_
_entity_poly.entity_id
_entity_poly.type
_entity_poly.pdbx_seq_one_letter_code
_entity_poly.pdbx_strand_id
1 'polypeptide(L)'
;MAGPPSSILIVGSGVFGLGTAWALAKRSHYSNTSITVVDDCAGQFPPEDAASVDSSRIVRADYSDPYYAALAAEAQKEWRKQGDHEVGGQGRYSESGFVLCASETPKDFKLKKSGMDYTKESAKNVELIAKETGLPVDKIQKLESTKALQEFLGTDGYPGDWGYLNGNSGWADAGEGMKWLYKQAHATGRIHFVNGKVTELVTEGDRVIGAKLSDSKILKADVVMVAAGAWSGSLVDLRGRTEATGHAVAYMDITPEEQKRLDNFPVVLNLSTGLFLIPPRNNVLKAARHTFGYINPVKINNALPPSPNDKREPFIASQPYTSRNDSSDPLTVEADKDLRRALTDLCPIRGLETRPWKEARICWYSDTRDGEWLIDYHPGWKGLFVATGDSGHGFKFLPNLGEKIVDVMQGQGGKLGEKWRWKEIQNDGVGRETNGVYTGLVTEDGSRGGRPLVLCDELEKGRALIGDTKAKL
;
A
#
# COMPACT_ATOMS: atom_id res chain seq x y z
N MET A 1 -1.04 -20.62 -27.21
CA MET A 1 -1.69 -19.79 -26.18
C MET A 1 -3.14 -19.60 -26.59
N ALA A 2 -4.10 -19.73 -25.66
CA ALA A 2 -5.47 -19.34 -25.96
C ALA A 2 -5.51 -17.85 -26.37
N GLY A 3 -6.45 -17.46 -27.23
CA GLY A 3 -6.62 -16.05 -27.61
C GLY A 3 -7.01 -15.17 -26.41
N PRO A 4 -6.99 -13.84 -26.57
CA PRO A 4 -7.46 -12.92 -25.53
C PRO A 4 -8.92 -13.25 -25.17
N PRO A 5 -9.35 -13.07 -23.91
CA PRO A 5 -10.76 -13.18 -23.54
C PRO A 5 -11.59 -12.12 -24.29
N SER A 6 -12.87 -12.42 -24.53
CA SER A 6 -13.78 -11.47 -25.20
C SER A 6 -14.16 -10.32 -24.27
N SER A 7 -14.16 -10.55 -22.95
CA SER A 7 -14.50 -9.54 -21.94
C SER A 7 -13.71 -9.74 -20.64
N ILE A 8 -13.31 -8.61 -20.04
CA ILE A 8 -12.64 -8.54 -18.73
C ILE A 8 -13.40 -7.57 -17.84
N LEU A 9 -13.78 -8.03 -16.65
CA LEU A 9 -14.31 -7.20 -15.57
C LEU A 9 -13.25 -7.02 -14.49
N ILE A 10 -12.91 -5.77 -14.18
CA ILE A 10 -11.94 -5.40 -13.14
C ILE A 10 -12.72 -4.82 -11.95
N VAL A 11 -12.60 -5.47 -10.80
CA VAL A 11 -13.21 -5.03 -9.54
C VAL A 11 -12.17 -4.26 -8.73
N GLY A 12 -12.37 -2.95 -8.61
CA GLY A 12 -11.45 -2.01 -7.96
C GLY A 12 -10.71 -1.12 -8.98
N SER A 13 -10.65 0.17 -8.69
CA SER A 13 -10.04 1.21 -9.55
C SER A 13 -8.82 1.88 -8.90
N GLY A 14 -8.25 1.25 -7.86
CA GLY A 14 -6.93 1.62 -7.33
C GLY A 14 -5.80 1.35 -8.32
N VAL A 15 -4.55 1.49 -7.86
CA VAL A 15 -3.34 1.36 -8.71
C VAL A 15 -3.31 0.06 -9.51
N PHE A 16 -3.63 -1.07 -8.88
CA PHE A 16 -3.62 -2.39 -9.54
C PHE A 16 -4.70 -2.48 -10.61
N GLY A 17 -5.95 -2.15 -10.27
CA GLY A 17 -7.08 -2.27 -11.18
C GLY A 17 -7.02 -1.29 -12.35
N LEU A 18 -6.89 0.00 -12.05
CA LEU A 18 -6.89 1.06 -13.07
C LEU A 18 -5.63 1.03 -13.93
N GLY A 19 -4.47 0.73 -13.34
CA GLY A 19 -3.21 0.54 -14.09
C GLY A 19 -3.32 -0.62 -15.07
N THR A 20 -3.89 -1.75 -14.65
CA THR A 20 -4.13 -2.90 -15.53
C THR A 20 -5.12 -2.57 -16.64
N ALA A 21 -6.23 -1.88 -16.32
CA ALA A 21 -7.21 -1.47 -17.33
C ALA A 21 -6.56 -0.60 -18.41
N TRP A 22 -5.71 0.36 -18.01
CA TRP A 22 -4.97 1.20 -18.94
C TRP A 22 -3.98 0.42 -19.80
N ALA A 23 -3.23 -0.53 -19.21
CA ALA A 23 -2.31 -1.40 -19.95
C ALA A 23 -3.06 -2.27 -20.98
N LEU A 24 -4.16 -2.92 -20.58
CA LEU A 24 -5.01 -3.70 -21.47
C LEU A 24 -5.53 -2.86 -22.65
N ALA A 25 -6.01 -1.65 -22.39
CA ALA A 25 -6.54 -0.76 -23.42
C ALA A 25 -5.52 -0.33 -24.48
N LYS A 26 -4.22 -0.33 -24.15
CA LYS A 26 -3.13 0.05 -25.06
C LYS A 26 -2.59 -1.14 -25.88
N ARG A 27 -2.77 -2.38 -25.43
CA ARG A 27 -2.18 -3.56 -26.06
C ARG A 27 -3.05 -4.06 -27.21
N SER A 28 -2.47 -4.14 -28.41
CA SER A 28 -3.15 -4.66 -29.61
C SER A 28 -3.70 -6.07 -29.44
N HIS A 29 -3.07 -6.90 -28.61
CA HIS A 29 -3.56 -8.24 -28.26
C HIS A 29 -4.98 -8.21 -27.66
N TYR A 30 -5.39 -7.13 -26.98
CA TYR A 30 -6.72 -6.98 -26.37
C TYR A 30 -7.62 -6.00 -27.13
N SER A 31 -7.30 -5.68 -28.40
CA SER A 31 -8.07 -4.70 -29.19
C SER A 31 -9.54 -5.09 -29.41
N ASN A 32 -9.89 -6.36 -29.27
CA ASN A 32 -11.27 -6.86 -29.38
C ASN A 32 -11.88 -7.26 -28.03
N THR A 33 -11.15 -7.08 -26.93
CA THR A 33 -11.62 -7.37 -25.57
C THR A 33 -12.41 -6.18 -25.02
N SER A 34 -13.63 -6.43 -24.56
CA SER A 34 -14.39 -5.44 -23.77
C SER A 34 -13.81 -5.33 -22.37
N ILE A 35 -13.54 -4.11 -21.90
CA ILE A 35 -12.93 -3.85 -20.59
C ILE A 35 -13.91 -3.05 -19.74
N THR A 36 -14.30 -3.59 -18.59
CA THR A 36 -15.14 -2.89 -17.60
C THR A 36 -14.39 -2.75 -16.29
N VAL A 37 -14.38 -1.55 -15.71
CA VAL A 37 -13.86 -1.28 -14.35
C VAL A 37 -15.03 -0.91 -13.47
N VAL A 38 -15.22 -1.63 -12.37
CA VAL A 38 -16.26 -1.37 -11.38
C VAL A 38 -15.65 -1.05 -10.03
N ASP A 39 -16.14 0.02 -9.38
CA ASP A 39 -15.71 0.40 -8.04
C ASP A 39 -16.81 1.18 -7.30
N ASP A 40 -16.77 1.18 -5.97
CA ASP A 40 -17.68 1.92 -5.09
C ASP A 40 -17.19 3.38 -4.95
N CYS A 41 -17.43 4.18 -5.98
CA CYS A 41 -16.76 5.47 -6.17
C CYS A 41 -17.29 6.61 -5.31
N ALA A 42 -18.53 6.49 -4.80
CA ALA A 42 -19.19 7.53 -4.00
C ALA A 42 -19.05 8.98 -4.53
N GLY A 43 -18.84 9.17 -5.84
CA GLY A 43 -18.67 10.49 -6.45
C GLY A 43 -17.59 10.57 -7.54
N GLN A 44 -16.47 9.83 -7.44
CA GLN A 44 -15.39 9.91 -8.43
C GLN A 44 -14.50 8.66 -8.51
N PHE A 45 -13.79 8.50 -9.63
CA PHE A 45 -12.80 7.44 -9.83
C PHE A 45 -11.36 7.98 -9.68
N PRO A 46 -10.47 7.30 -8.93
CA PRO A 46 -10.79 6.27 -7.93
C PRO A 46 -11.49 6.87 -6.68
N PRO A 47 -12.09 6.02 -5.81
CA PRO A 47 -12.65 6.46 -4.54
C PRO A 47 -11.62 7.16 -3.64
N GLU A 48 -12.06 8.17 -2.88
CA GLU A 48 -11.17 9.00 -2.03
C GLU A 48 -10.54 8.23 -0.86
N ASP A 49 -11.23 7.21 -0.36
CA ASP A 49 -10.76 6.36 0.74
C ASP A 49 -9.83 5.22 0.27
N ALA A 50 -9.54 5.12 -1.02
CA ALA A 50 -8.57 4.15 -1.54
C ALA A 50 -7.16 4.45 -1.01
N ALA A 51 -6.38 3.42 -0.66
CA ALA A 51 -5.01 3.59 -0.18
C ALA A 51 -4.07 4.31 -1.16
N SER A 52 -4.41 4.28 -2.45
CA SER A 52 -3.70 4.99 -3.52
C SER A 52 -3.99 6.49 -3.58
N VAL A 53 -5.02 6.98 -2.89
CA VAL A 53 -5.41 8.40 -2.84
C VAL A 53 -4.94 8.99 -1.52
N ASP A 54 -4.03 9.96 -1.63
CA ASP A 54 -3.36 10.59 -0.49
C ASP A 54 -2.67 11.88 -0.96
N SER A 55 -2.39 12.81 -0.05
CA SER A 55 -1.61 14.02 -0.39
C SER A 55 -0.16 13.68 -0.77
N SER A 56 0.36 12.54 -0.31
CA SER A 56 1.71 12.10 -0.65
C SER A 56 1.99 10.61 -0.40
N ARG A 57 2.87 10.03 -1.22
CA ARG A 57 3.42 8.67 -1.08
C ARG A 57 4.91 8.64 -1.43
N ILE A 58 5.66 7.77 -0.75
CA ILE A 58 7.10 7.59 -0.98
C ILE A 58 7.36 6.89 -2.32
N VAL A 59 8.25 7.43 -3.14
CA VAL A 59 8.69 6.88 -4.43
C VAL A 59 10.19 6.61 -4.36
N ARG A 60 10.54 5.33 -4.20
CA ARG A 60 11.89 4.87 -3.87
C ARG A 60 12.22 3.52 -4.51
N ALA A 61 13.49 3.29 -4.86
CA ALA A 61 14.01 2.00 -5.31
C ALA A 61 14.66 1.17 -4.17
N ASP A 62 14.64 1.72 -2.96
CA ASP A 62 15.34 1.27 -1.76
C ASP A 62 14.69 0.01 -1.14
N TYR A 63 14.75 -1.10 -1.86
CA TYR A 63 14.25 -2.42 -1.44
C TYR A 63 15.40 -3.37 -1.13
N SER A 64 15.21 -4.24 -0.15
CA SER A 64 16.16 -5.32 0.13
C SER A 64 16.11 -6.44 -0.92
N ASP A 65 14.95 -6.66 -1.54
CA ASP A 65 14.80 -7.60 -2.66
C ASP A 65 15.24 -6.93 -3.98
N PRO A 66 16.20 -7.51 -4.72
CA PRO A 66 16.76 -6.88 -5.92
C PRO A 66 15.78 -6.79 -7.09
N TYR A 67 14.78 -7.68 -7.19
CA TYR A 67 13.77 -7.61 -8.27
C TYR A 67 12.79 -6.46 -8.03
N TYR A 68 12.38 -6.26 -6.77
CA TYR A 68 11.58 -5.08 -6.41
C TYR A 68 12.37 -3.79 -6.53
N ALA A 69 13.65 -3.80 -6.14
CA ALA A 69 14.54 -2.64 -6.31
C ALA A 69 14.65 -2.25 -7.79
N ALA A 70 14.88 -3.22 -8.68
CA ALA A 70 14.95 -3.00 -10.12
C ALA A 70 13.62 -2.51 -10.71
N LEU A 71 12.49 -3.12 -10.33
CA LEU A 71 11.16 -2.71 -10.79
C LEU A 71 10.82 -1.28 -10.34
N ALA A 72 11.22 -0.91 -9.13
CA ALA A 72 10.99 0.42 -8.60
C ALA A 72 11.91 1.46 -9.26
N ALA A 73 13.15 1.10 -9.58
CA ALA A 73 14.05 1.93 -10.36
C ALA A 73 13.52 2.18 -11.78
N GLU A 74 12.89 1.18 -12.41
CA GLU A 74 12.16 1.35 -13.67
C GLU A 74 11.01 2.37 -13.51
N ALA A 75 10.18 2.22 -12.47
CA ALA A 75 9.10 3.17 -12.19
C ALA A 75 9.63 4.60 -11.94
N GLN A 76 10.75 4.75 -11.23
CA GLN A 76 11.35 6.07 -10.96
C GLN A 76 11.79 6.78 -12.25
N LYS A 77 12.20 6.06 -13.30
CA LYS A 77 12.52 6.69 -14.60
C LYS A 77 11.31 7.42 -15.18
N GLU A 78 10.13 6.83 -15.04
CA GLU A 78 8.87 7.45 -15.48
C GLU A 78 8.46 8.61 -14.58
N TRP A 79 8.58 8.46 -13.25
CA TRP A 79 8.32 9.56 -12.31
C TRP A 79 9.22 10.78 -12.53
N ARG A 80 10.46 10.60 -12.98
CA ARG A 80 11.36 11.71 -13.29
C ARG A 80 10.95 12.51 -14.52
N LYS A 81 10.05 12.02 -15.37
CA LYS A 81 9.57 12.77 -16.54
C LYS A 81 8.61 13.88 -16.08
N GLN A 82 8.95 15.13 -16.42
CA GLN A 82 8.27 16.33 -15.90
C GLN A 82 7.31 17.02 -16.89
N GLY A 83 7.12 16.48 -18.10
CA GLY A 83 6.21 17.06 -19.10
C GLY A 83 4.74 17.04 -18.67
N ASP A 84 3.89 17.87 -19.29
CA ASP A 84 2.48 18.02 -18.91
C ASP A 84 1.68 16.71 -18.95
N HIS A 85 2.03 15.82 -19.87
CA HIS A 85 1.38 14.52 -20.05
C HIS A 85 2.05 13.40 -19.26
N GLU A 86 3.17 13.67 -18.60
CA GLU A 86 3.95 12.67 -17.89
C GLU A 86 3.46 12.52 -16.45
N VAL A 87 3.63 11.31 -15.91
CA VAL A 87 3.14 10.93 -14.59
C VAL A 87 3.73 11.81 -13.47
N GLY A 88 5.00 12.16 -13.58
CA GLY A 88 5.69 13.04 -12.62
C GLY A 88 5.55 14.53 -12.87
N GLY A 89 5.03 14.92 -14.03
CA GLY A 89 4.91 16.33 -14.42
C GLY A 89 3.93 17.12 -13.59
N GLN A 90 3.90 18.44 -13.81
CA GLN A 90 3.06 19.40 -13.08
C GLN A 90 3.21 19.31 -11.55
N GLY A 91 4.43 19.00 -11.10
CA GLY A 91 4.74 18.88 -9.67
C GLY A 91 4.09 17.67 -8.99
N ARG A 92 3.73 16.62 -9.73
CA ARG A 92 3.25 15.36 -9.13
C ARG A 92 4.37 14.57 -8.47
N TYR A 93 5.61 14.70 -8.92
CA TYR A 93 6.78 14.05 -8.33
C TYR A 93 7.82 15.06 -7.85
N SER A 94 8.43 14.77 -6.70
CA SER A 94 9.57 15.50 -6.14
C SER A 94 10.68 14.53 -5.78
N GLU A 95 11.87 14.73 -6.35
CA GLU A 95 13.09 14.00 -6.03
C GLU A 95 13.82 14.67 -4.85
N SER A 96 13.15 14.73 -3.70
CA SER A 96 13.65 15.39 -2.49
C SER A 96 14.78 14.64 -1.77
N GLY A 97 15.09 13.42 -2.20
CA GLY A 97 15.88 12.46 -1.43
C GLY A 97 15.04 11.64 -0.45
N PHE A 98 15.62 10.53 -0.03
CA PHE A 98 15.03 9.59 0.93
C PHE A 98 16.08 9.10 1.93
N VAL A 99 15.86 9.30 3.22
CA VAL A 99 16.65 8.70 4.29
C VAL A 99 15.95 7.44 4.77
N LEU A 100 16.61 6.31 4.59
CA LEU A 100 16.23 5.04 5.20
C LEU A 100 17.16 4.75 6.37
N CYS A 101 16.59 4.63 7.56
CA CYS A 101 17.34 4.29 8.77
C CYS A 101 16.67 3.16 9.55
N ALA A 102 17.42 2.60 10.49
CA ALA A 102 16.96 1.57 11.39
C ALA A 102 17.73 1.62 12.71
N SER A 103 17.12 1.02 13.74
CA SER A 103 17.74 0.76 15.03
C SER A 103 18.14 -0.71 15.16
N GLU A 104 19.18 -0.98 15.94
CA GLU A 104 19.60 -2.32 16.34
C GLU A 104 18.44 -3.05 17.03
N THR A 105 18.28 -4.32 16.67
CA THR A 105 17.20 -5.14 17.23
C THR A 105 17.59 -5.60 18.64
N PRO A 106 16.70 -5.46 19.64
CA PRO A 106 16.94 -6.03 20.96
C PRO A 106 17.26 -7.53 20.88
N LYS A 107 18.25 -7.99 21.65
CA LYS A 107 18.77 -9.38 21.57
C LYS A 107 17.73 -10.47 21.83
N ASP A 108 16.65 -10.13 22.52
CA ASP A 108 15.52 -10.98 22.87
C ASP A 108 14.42 -11.04 21.80
N PHE A 109 14.46 -10.15 20.80
CA PHE A 109 13.46 -10.09 19.75
C PHE A 109 13.90 -10.91 18.53
N LYS A 110 13.25 -12.08 18.33
CA LYS A 110 13.54 -12.98 17.21
C LYS A 110 12.74 -12.60 15.98
N LEU A 111 13.36 -11.90 15.04
CA LEU A 111 12.81 -11.65 13.71
C LEU A 111 13.52 -12.52 12.68
N LYS A 112 12.76 -12.95 11.65
CA LYS A 112 13.34 -13.61 10.47
C LYS A 112 14.31 -12.68 9.73
N LYS A 113 13.97 -11.39 9.68
CA LYS A 113 14.78 -10.31 9.12
C LYS A 113 14.46 -9.01 9.84
N SER A 114 15.49 -8.28 10.26
CA SER A 114 15.31 -7.01 10.97
C SER A 114 15.19 -5.81 10.02
N GLY A 115 14.69 -4.69 10.54
CA GLY A 115 14.76 -3.39 9.84
C GLY A 115 16.20 -2.98 9.49
N MET A 116 17.17 -3.35 10.34
CA MET A 116 18.59 -3.10 10.08
C MET A 116 19.11 -3.91 8.89
N ASP A 117 18.77 -5.20 8.82
CA ASP A 117 19.14 -6.07 7.68
C ASP A 117 18.53 -5.54 6.38
N TYR A 118 17.23 -5.21 6.41
CA TYR A 118 16.54 -4.62 5.26
C TYR A 118 17.24 -3.32 4.81
N THR A 119 17.57 -2.44 5.75
CA THR A 119 18.16 -1.13 5.45
C THR A 119 19.56 -1.29 4.82
N LYS A 120 20.40 -2.18 5.36
CA LYS A 120 21.75 -2.46 4.84
C LYS A 120 21.72 -3.15 3.47
N GLU A 121 20.80 -4.08 3.25
CA GLU A 121 20.62 -4.73 1.94
C GLU A 121 20.08 -3.75 0.89
N SER A 122 19.13 -2.89 1.28
CA SER A 122 18.60 -1.84 0.40
C SER A 122 19.69 -0.89 -0.06
N ALA A 123 20.59 -0.47 0.85
CA ALA A 123 21.74 0.39 0.51
C ALA A 123 22.62 -0.24 -0.58
N LYS A 124 22.94 -1.53 -0.45
CA LYS A 124 23.70 -2.26 -1.47
C LYS A 124 22.99 -2.28 -2.82
N ASN A 125 21.69 -2.57 -2.82
CA ASN A 125 20.91 -2.63 -4.05
C ASN A 125 20.84 -1.27 -4.76
N VAL A 126 20.64 -0.16 -4.04
CA VAL A 126 20.58 1.16 -4.67
C VAL A 126 21.95 1.63 -5.18
N GLU A 127 23.04 1.29 -4.50
CA GLU A 127 24.40 1.54 -5.01
C GLU A 127 24.66 0.77 -6.31
N LEU A 128 24.22 -0.49 -6.40
CA LEU A 128 24.34 -1.32 -7.60
C LEU A 128 23.48 -0.76 -8.75
N ILE A 129 22.20 -0.48 -8.49
CA ILE A 129 21.29 0.11 -9.47
C ILE A 129 21.85 1.43 -10.00
N ALA A 130 22.39 2.29 -9.13
CA ALA A 130 22.95 3.56 -9.56
C ALA A 130 24.14 3.37 -10.52
N LYS A 131 25.04 2.44 -10.22
CA LYS A 131 26.16 2.09 -11.11
C LYS A 131 25.71 1.51 -12.45
N GLU A 132 24.75 0.59 -12.44
CA GLU A 132 24.28 -0.11 -13.64
C GLU A 132 23.42 0.77 -14.57
N THR A 133 22.68 1.72 -13.98
CA THR A 133 21.76 2.59 -14.73
C THR A 133 22.30 3.99 -15.00
N GLY A 134 23.47 4.32 -14.46
CA GLY A 134 24.09 5.64 -14.59
C GLY A 134 23.45 6.72 -13.72
N LEU A 135 22.70 6.35 -12.67
CA LEU A 135 22.24 7.34 -11.69
C LEU A 135 23.42 7.84 -10.85
N PRO A 136 23.37 9.10 -10.38
CA PRO A 136 24.40 9.66 -9.50
C PRO A 136 24.61 8.81 -8.23
N VAL A 137 25.79 8.18 -8.13
CA VAL A 137 26.18 7.36 -6.96
C VAL A 137 26.56 8.26 -5.77
N ASP A 138 27.07 9.46 -6.04
CA ASP A 138 27.43 10.49 -5.06
C ASP A 138 26.21 11.06 -4.31
N LYS A 139 25.00 10.87 -4.86
CA LYS A 139 23.74 11.12 -4.15
C LYS A 139 23.40 10.06 -3.09
N ILE A 140 24.18 8.98 -2.96
CA ILE A 140 24.00 7.95 -1.94
C ILE A 140 25.03 8.16 -0.84
N GLN A 141 24.57 8.57 0.34
CA GLN A 141 25.44 8.90 1.48
C GLN A 141 25.11 8.04 2.70
N LYS A 142 26.08 7.28 3.19
CA LYS A 142 25.92 6.50 4.43
C LYS A 142 25.94 7.41 5.66
N LEU A 143 25.05 7.12 6.60
CA LEU A 143 24.90 7.80 7.88
C LEU A 143 25.09 6.75 8.98
N GLU A 144 26.37 6.47 9.30
CA GLU A 144 26.76 5.24 9.99
C GLU A 144 26.65 5.26 11.52
N SER A 145 26.00 6.28 12.08
CA SER A 145 25.74 6.39 13.52
C SER A 145 24.51 7.24 13.79
N THR A 146 23.95 7.09 15.01
CA THR A 146 22.89 8.00 15.51
C THR A 146 23.29 9.46 15.38
N LYS A 147 24.53 9.81 15.73
CA LYS A 147 25.03 11.18 15.64
C LYS A 147 25.05 11.69 14.19
N ALA A 148 25.49 10.86 13.24
CA ALA A 148 25.48 11.23 11.81
C ALA A 148 24.05 11.45 11.29
N LEU A 149 23.10 10.61 11.72
CA LEU A 149 21.68 10.78 11.39
C LEU A 149 21.11 12.08 12.00
N GLN A 150 21.39 12.34 13.27
CA GLN A 150 20.97 13.55 13.99
C GLN A 150 21.50 14.83 13.32
N GLU A 151 22.80 14.86 13.01
CA GLU A 151 23.45 15.98 12.32
C GLU A 151 22.85 16.20 10.93
N PHE A 152 22.66 15.13 10.16
CA PHE A 152 22.10 15.22 8.80
C PHE A 152 20.63 15.68 8.81
N LEU A 153 19.81 15.16 9.71
CA LEU A 153 18.39 15.51 9.82
C LEU A 153 18.16 16.81 10.59
N GLY A 154 19.18 17.37 11.25
CA GLY A 154 19.06 18.55 12.08
C GLY A 154 18.17 18.33 13.31
N THR A 155 18.26 17.15 13.94
CA THR A 155 17.45 16.78 15.09
C THR A 155 18.28 16.17 16.23
N ASP A 156 17.98 16.55 17.47
CA ASP A 156 18.42 15.96 18.74
C ASP A 156 17.61 14.74 19.19
N GLY A 157 16.56 14.35 18.46
CA GLY A 157 15.79 13.14 18.72
C GLY A 157 16.57 11.86 18.39
N TYR A 158 15.91 10.71 18.32
CA TYR A 158 16.56 9.43 18.01
C TYR A 158 16.10 8.87 16.64
N PRO A 159 16.75 9.25 15.52
CA PRO A 159 16.35 8.74 14.21
C PRO A 159 16.62 7.25 14.01
N GLY A 160 17.63 6.69 14.67
CA GLY A 160 18.10 5.31 14.50
C GLY A 160 19.58 5.14 14.82
N ASP A 161 20.12 3.95 14.62
CA ASP A 161 21.53 3.63 14.86
C ASP A 161 22.36 3.66 13.58
N TRP A 162 21.74 3.36 12.42
CA TRP A 162 22.38 3.37 11.12
C TRP A 162 21.37 3.69 10.02
N GLY A 163 21.82 4.35 8.96
CA GLY A 163 21.02 4.57 7.77
C GLY A 163 21.84 5.11 6.60
N TYR A 164 21.13 5.59 5.59
CA TYR A 164 21.72 6.28 4.45
C TYR A 164 20.69 7.22 3.81
N LEU A 165 21.19 8.27 3.16
CA LEU A 165 20.46 9.06 2.19
C LEU A 165 20.58 8.41 0.82
N ASN A 166 19.47 8.33 0.10
CA ASN A 166 19.42 8.15 -1.34
C ASN A 166 18.76 9.38 -1.98
N GLY A 167 19.58 10.26 -2.54
CA GLY A 167 19.14 11.47 -3.25
C GLY A 167 18.48 11.22 -4.61
N ASN A 168 18.42 9.96 -5.08
CA ASN A 168 17.72 9.57 -6.31
C ASN A 168 16.26 9.15 -6.06
N SER A 169 15.81 9.22 -4.80
CA SER A 169 14.46 8.86 -4.36
C SER A 169 13.71 10.09 -3.86
N GLY A 170 12.42 9.96 -3.59
CA GLY A 170 11.61 11.08 -3.10
C GLY A 170 10.16 10.69 -2.87
N TRP A 171 9.23 11.56 -3.25
CA TRP A 171 7.80 11.35 -3.03
C TRP A 171 6.97 11.89 -4.18
N ALA A 172 5.72 11.44 -4.27
CA ALA A 172 4.75 11.92 -5.24
C ALA A 172 3.42 12.25 -4.58
N ASP A 173 2.70 13.21 -5.16
CA ASP A 173 1.30 13.50 -4.86
C ASP A 173 0.44 12.36 -5.39
N ALA A 174 -0.10 11.57 -4.47
CA ALA A 174 -0.74 10.31 -4.82
C ALA A 174 -2.13 10.52 -5.40
N GLY A 175 -2.89 11.48 -4.86
CA GLY A 175 -4.18 11.89 -5.39
C GLY A 175 -4.06 12.42 -6.81
N GLU A 176 -3.12 13.34 -7.07
CA GLU A 176 -2.90 13.87 -8.42
C GLU A 176 -2.34 12.81 -9.38
N GLY A 177 -1.48 11.90 -8.91
CA GLY A 177 -1.00 10.75 -9.68
C GLY A 177 -2.15 9.81 -10.11
N MET A 178 -3.07 9.50 -9.20
CA MET A 178 -4.25 8.68 -9.52
C MET A 178 -5.24 9.40 -10.45
N LYS A 179 -5.46 10.71 -10.28
CA LYS A 179 -6.25 11.52 -11.22
C LYS A 179 -5.63 11.53 -12.61
N TRP A 180 -4.30 11.64 -12.71
CA TRP A 180 -3.59 11.52 -13.97
C TRP A 180 -3.82 10.14 -14.59
N LEU A 181 -3.66 9.05 -13.83
CA LEU A 181 -3.87 7.69 -14.33
C LEU A 181 -5.31 7.48 -14.84
N TYR A 182 -6.30 7.97 -14.09
CA TYR A 182 -7.70 7.92 -14.51
C TYR A 182 -7.92 8.67 -15.82
N LYS A 183 -7.36 9.88 -15.97
CA LYS A 183 -7.43 10.63 -17.23
C LYS A 183 -6.80 9.86 -18.39
N GLN A 184 -5.64 9.23 -18.20
CA GLN A 184 -5.01 8.41 -19.24
C GLN A 184 -5.86 7.20 -19.62
N ALA A 185 -6.38 6.47 -18.64
CA ALA A 185 -7.25 5.32 -18.85
C ALA A 185 -8.55 5.73 -19.58
N HIS A 186 -9.20 6.79 -19.13
CA HIS A 186 -10.43 7.32 -19.71
C HIS A 186 -10.23 7.82 -21.14
N ALA A 187 -9.11 8.52 -21.43
CA ALA A 187 -8.81 9.06 -22.75
C ALA A 187 -8.64 7.98 -23.84
N THR A 188 -8.42 6.72 -23.47
CA THR A 188 -8.39 5.60 -24.43
C THR A 188 -9.73 5.37 -25.13
N GLY A 189 -10.86 5.76 -24.51
CA GLY A 189 -12.21 5.45 -24.98
C GLY A 189 -12.56 3.95 -25.00
N ARG A 190 -11.69 3.08 -24.45
CA ARG A 190 -11.81 1.61 -24.51
C ARG A 190 -12.37 0.98 -23.23
N ILE A 191 -12.46 1.75 -22.15
CA ILE A 191 -12.78 1.25 -20.80
C ILE A 191 -14.17 1.74 -20.41
N HIS A 192 -15.05 0.82 -20.04
CA HIS A 192 -16.35 1.13 -19.47
C HIS A 192 -16.26 1.22 -17.95
N PHE A 193 -16.51 2.41 -17.38
CA PHE A 193 -16.49 2.63 -15.94
C PHE A 193 -17.89 2.48 -15.34
N VAL A 194 -18.00 1.70 -14.26
CA VAL A 194 -19.26 1.44 -13.55
C VAL A 194 -19.09 1.82 -12.08
N ASN A 195 -19.87 2.79 -11.61
CA ASN A 195 -19.96 3.07 -10.18
C ASN A 195 -20.91 2.05 -9.55
N GLY A 196 -20.40 1.18 -8.68
CA GLY A 196 -21.19 0.17 -8.02
C GLY A 196 -20.38 -0.68 -7.05
N LYS A 197 -20.93 -0.93 -5.87
CA LYS A 197 -20.33 -1.81 -4.87
C LYS A 197 -20.54 -3.27 -5.25
N VAL A 198 -19.46 -3.98 -5.58
CA VAL A 198 -19.49 -5.43 -5.75
C VAL A 198 -19.67 -6.10 -4.39
N THR A 199 -20.63 -7.01 -4.27
CA THR A 199 -20.96 -7.72 -3.03
C THR A 199 -20.63 -9.22 -3.08
N GLU A 200 -20.50 -9.79 -4.28
CA GLU A 200 -20.32 -11.22 -4.48
C GLU A 200 -19.79 -11.51 -5.90
N LEU A 201 -18.96 -12.56 -6.05
CA LEU A 201 -18.60 -13.12 -7.35
C LEU A 201 -19.61 -14.20 -7.77
N VAL A 202 -20.02 -14.15 -9.04
CA VAL A 202 -21.05 -15.04 -9.61
C VAL A 202 -20.37 -16.18 -10.35
N THR A 203 -20.84 -17.42 -10.13
CA THR A 203 -20.25 -18.63 -10.69
C THR A 203 -21.24 -19.51 -11.44
N GLU A 204 -20.73 -20.27 -12.41
CA GLU A 204 -21.38 -21.41 -13.05
C GLU A 204 -20.44 -22.62 -12.95
N GLY A 205 -20.77 -23.59 -12.10
CA GLY A 205 -19.85 -24.69 -11.78
C GLY A 205 -18.55 -24.16 -11.16
N ASP A 206 -17.41 -24.53 -11.75
CA ASP A 206 -16.07 -24.11 -11.31
C ASP A 206 -15.59 -22.80 -11.96
N ARG A 207 -16.45 -22.10 -12.70
CA ARG A 207 -16.10 -20.87 -13.42
C ARG A 207 -16.72 -19.64 -12.79
N VAL A 208 -15.93 -18.59 -12.59
CA VAL A 208 -16.42 -17.24 -12.29
C VAL A 208 -16.85 -16.57 -13.59
N ILE A 209 -18.09 -16.11 -13.64
CA ILE A 209 -18.74 -15.55 -14.83
C ILE A 209 -19.08 -14.05 -14.69
N GLY A 210 -18.81 -13.46 -13.53
CA GLY A 210 -19.16 -12.07 -13.27
C GLY A 210 -19.12 -11.68 -11.80
N ALA A 211 -19.64 -10.50 -11.51
CA ALA A 211 -19.78 -9.96 -10.17
C ALA A 211 -21.16 -9.32 -9.98
N LYS A 212 -21.75 -9.54 -8.80
CA LYS A 212 -23.04 -8.97 -8.40
C LYS A 212 -22.81 -7.66 -7.64
N LEU A 213 -23.57 -6.64 -7.98
CA LEU A 213 -23.56 -5.34 -7.33
C LEU A 213 -24.57 -5.28 -6.17
N SER A 214 -24.45 -4.26 -5.32
CA SER A 214 -25.37 -4.02 -4.20
C SER A 214 -26.82 -3.76 -4.61
N ASP A 215 -27.04 -3.28 -5.84
CA ASP A 215 -28.37 -3.12 -6.45
C ASP A 215 -28.89 -4.42 -7.12
N SER A 216 -28.19 -5.54 -6.93
CA SER A 216 -28.43 -6.85 -7.53
C SER A 216 -28.17 -6.99 -9.03
N LYS A 217 -27.71 -5.94 -9.73
CA LYS A 217 -27.24 -6.06 -11.11
C LYS A 217 -26.03 -6.99 -11.17
N ILE A 218 -25.93 -7.80 -12.21
CA ILE A 218 -24.78 -8.68 -12.46
C ILE A 218 -24.01 -8.13 -13.67
N LEU A 219 -22.72 -7.86 -13.47
CA LEU A 219 -21.78 -7.57 -14.53
C LEU A 219 -21.10 -8.88 -14.94
N LYS A 220 -21.31 -9.33 -16.18
CA LYS A 220 -20.73 -10.59 -16.69
C LYS A 220 -19.42 -10.34 -17.45
N ALA A 221 -18.49 -11.29 -17.36
CA ALA A 221 -17.26 -11.27 -18.15
C ALA A 221 -16.65 -12.69 -18.28
N ASP A 222 -15.81 -12.88 -19.30
CA ASP A 222 -15.05 -14.12 -19.51
C ASP A 222 -13.95 -14.29 -18.46
N VAL A 223 -13.36 -13.17 -18.03
CA VAL A 223 -12.39 -13.08 -16.95
C VAL A 223 -12.83 -11.99 -15.97
N VAL A 224 -12.85 -12.32 -14.68
CA VAL A 224 -13.05 -11.36 -13.58
C VAL A 224 -11.74 -11.20 -12.82
N MET A 225 -11.23 -9.97 -12.77
CA MET A 225 -10.07 -9.59 -11.98
C MET A 225 -10.50 -8.95 -10.67
N VAL A 226 -10.11 -9.53 -9.54
CA VAL A 226 -10.26 -8.92 -8.22
C VAL A 226 -9.01 -8.10 -7.90
N ALA A 227 -9.14 -6.78 -7.97
CA ALA A 227 -8.11 -5.79 -7.65
C ALA A 227 -8.62 -4.78 -6.61
N ALA A 228 -9.39 -5.26 -5.64
CA ALA A 228 -10.10 -4.46 -4.64
C ALA A 228 -9.24 -4.11 -3.41
N GLY A 229 -7.91 -4.19 -3.53
CA GLY A 229 -6.97 -3.91 -2.43
C GLY A 229 -7.32 -4.68 -1.16
N ALA A 230 -7.35 -3.99 -0.03
CA ALA A 230 -7.70 -4.55 1.29
C ALA A 230 -9.12 -5.16 1.37
N TRP A 231 -10.03 -4.80 0.45
CA TRP A 231 -11.38 -5.38 0.39
C TRP A 231 -11.43 -6.72 -0.36
N SER A 232 -10.33 -7.17 -0.98
CA SER A 232 -10.31 -8.40 -1.79
C SER A 232 -10.75 -9.65 -1.01
N GLY A 233 -10.42 -9.71 0.29
CA GLY A 233 -10.82 -10.79 1.20
C GLY A 233 -12.33 -10.92 1.42
N SER A 234 -13.12 -9.90 1.07
CA SER A 234 -14.59 -9.97 1.11
C SER A 234 -15.20 -10.71 -0.09
N LEU A 235 -14.43 -10.88 -1.18
CA LEU A 235 -14.88 -11.49 -2.43
C LEU A 235 -14.24 -12.86 -2.68
N VAL A 236 -13.04 -13.09 -2.17
CA VAL A 236 -12.29 -14.35 -2.28
C VAL A 236 -11.72 -14.68 -0.90
N ASP A 237 -11.82 -15.95 -0.47
CA ASP A 237 -11.18 -16.40 0.77
C ASP A 237 -9.66 -16.41 0.61
N LEU A 238 -9.03 -15.35 1.13
CA LEU A 238 -7.58 -15.14 1.08
C LEU A 238 -6.90 -15.41 2.42
N ARG A 239 -7.58 -16.05 3.37
CA ARG A 239 -7.04 -16.30 4.72
C ARG A 239 -5.72 -17.05 4.63
N GLY A 240 -4.73 -16.54 5.36
CA GLY A 240 -3.37 -17.07 5.38
C GLY A 240 -2.50 -16.68 4.18
N ARG A 241 -3.06 -16.03 3.15
CA ARG A 241 -2.35 -15.52 1.96
C ARG A 241 -2.16 -14.02 2.01
N THR A 242 -3.27 -13.29 2.19
CA THR A 242 -3.30 -11.84 2.27
C THR A 242 -4.21 -11.41 3.42
N GLU A 243 -3.88 -10.32 4.11
CA GLU A 243 -4.67 -9.80 5.23
C GLU A 243 -4.87 -8.29 5.08
N ALA A 244 -6.06 -7.78 5.39
CA ALA A 244 -6.26 -6.33 5.45
C ALA A 244 -5.62 -5.76 6.72
N THR A 245 -4.75 -4.76 6.58
CA THR A 245 -4.05 -4.12 7.70
C THR A 245 -4.13 -2.59 7.63
N GLY A 246 -4.56 -1.99 8.73
CA GLY A 246 -4.75 -0.55 8.89
C GLY A 246 -3.53 0.16 9.45
N HIS A 247 -3.23 1.34 8.96
CA HIS A 247 -2.02 2.10 9.30
C HIS A 247 -2.35 3.56 9.57
N ALA A 248 -1.91 4.06 10.72
CA ALA A 248 -2.21 5.42 11.16
C ALA A 248 -1.43 6.46 10.34
N VAL A 249 -2.15 7.48 9.90
CA VAL A 249 -1.65 8.64 9.20
C VAL A 249 -2.28 9.87 9.82
N ALA A 250 -1.50 10.92 10.06
CA ALA A 250 -2.00 12.21 10.52
C ALA A 250 -1.38 13.36 9.73
N TYR A 251 -2.14 14.45 9.64
CA TYR A 251 -1.81 15.66 8.92
C TYR A 251 -1.84 16.85 9.88
N MET A 252 -0.96 17.81 9.66
CA MET A 252 -0.82 18.99 10.50
C MET A 252 -0.62 20.23 9.63
N ASP A 253 -1.34 21.30 9.94
CA ASP A 253 -1.05 22.61 9.34
C ASP A 253 0.26 23.17 9.91
N ILE A 254 1.12 23.66 9.03
CA ILE A 254 2.40 24.30 9.36
C ILE A 254 2.43 25.72 8.79
N THR A 255 3.37 26.55 9.24
CA THR A 255 3.49 27.91 8.67
C THR A 255 4.22 27.89 7.32
N PRO A 256 4.08 28.94 6.48
CA PRO A 256 4.86 29.07 5.25
C PRO A 256 6.39 29.05 5.48
N GLU A 257 6.87 29.56 6.60
CA GLU A 257 8.29 29.53 6.99
C GLU A 257 8.74 28.10 7.30
N GLU A 258 7.90 27.31 7.96
CA GLU A 258 8.15 25.90 8.26
C GLU A 258 8.13 25.05 6.99
N GLN A 259 7.17 25.28 6.09
CA GLN A 259 7.14 24.68 4.75
C GLN A 259 8.46 24.96 4.02
N LYS A 260 8.88 26.23 3.94
CA LYS A 260 10.14 26.62 3.29
C LYS A 260 11.36 25.93 3.90
N ARG A 261 11.38 25.71 5.21
CA ARG A 261 12.45 24.99 5.90
C ARG A 261 12.48 23.50 5.56
N LEU A 262 11.33 22.92 5.18
CA LEU A 262 11.17 21.51 4.85
C LEU A 262 11.11 21.21 3.34
N ASP A 263 11.07 22.21 2.45
CA ASP A 263 10.95 22.02 0.99
C ASP A 263 12.01 21.08 0.39
N ASN A 264 13.26 21.18 0.90
CA ASN A 264 14.38 20.33 0.47
C ASN A 264 14.74 19.25 1.50
N PHE A 265 13.90 19.05 2.52
CA PHE A 265 14.09 17.99 3.47
C PHE A 265 13.80 16.65 2.78
N PRO A 266 14.57 15.58 3.01
CA PRO A 266 14.26 14.30 2.42
C PRO A 266 13.03 13.68 3.07
N VAL A 267 12.42 12.72 2.38
CA VAL A 267 11.53 11.77 3.04
C VAL A 267 12.37 10.97 4.05
N VAL A 268 11.88 10.73 5.27
CA VAL A 268 12.63 9.98 6.29
C VAL A 268 11.77 8.82 6.79
N LEU A 269 12.31 7.60 6.80
CA LEU A 269 11.66 6.39 7.33
C LEU A 269 12.63 5.61 8.22
N ASN A 270 12.24 5.37 9.47
CA ASN A 270 12.90 4.39 10.33
C ASN A 270 12.14 3.05 10.24
N LEU A 271 12.76 1.99 9.69
CA LEU A 271 12.11 0.69 9.52
C LEU A 271 11.89 -0.07 10.84
N SER A 272 12.73 0.14 11.86
CA SER A 272 12.57 -0.55 13.14
C SER A 272 11.33 -0.07 13.89
N THR A 273 10.95 1.20 13.73
CA THR A 273 9.72 1.76 14.33
C THR A 273 8.55 1.83 13.34
N GLY A 274 8.84 1.80 12.04
CA GLY A 274 7.88 2.06 10.96
C GLY A 274 7.53 3.54 10.79
N LEU A 275 8.09 4.45 11.59
CA LEU A 275 7.71 5.86 11.59
C LEU A 275 8.35 6.61 10.43
N PHE A 276 7.56 7.46 9.76
CA PHE A 276 8.06 8.26 8.67
C PHE A 276 7.39 9.62 8.54
N LEU A 277 8.14 10.54 7.94
CA LEU A 277 7.69 11.87 7.53
C LEU A 277 7.92 12.03 6.03
N ILE A 278 6.97 12.69 5.36
CA ILE A 278 7.09 13.11 3.97
C ILE A 278 7.14 14.64 3.96
N PRO A 279 8.00 15.28 3.14
CA PRO A 279 8.05 16.73 3.01
C PRO A 279 6.66 17.33 2.79
N PRO A 280 6.37 18.48 3.42
CA PRO A 280 5.04 19.07 3.37
C PRO A 280 4.71 19.60 1.98
N ARG A 281 3.41 19.72 1.69
CA ARG A 281 2.89 20.41 0.50
C ARG A 281 1.73 21.29 0.93
N ASN A 282 1.64 22.48 0.35
CA ASN A 282 0.55 23.43 0.62
C ASN A 282 0.39 23.70 2.13
N ASN A 283 1.51 23.81 2.85
CA ASN A 283 1.56 24.03 4.29
C ASN A 283 0.91 22.92 5.13
N VAL A 284 0.88 21.69 4.61
CA VAL A 284 0.41 20.51 5.33
C VAL A 284 1.53 19.49 5.42
N LEU A 285 1.95 19.18 6.66
CA LEU A 285 2.90 18.12 6.97
C LEU A 285 2.16 16.81 7.25
N LYS A 286 2.70 15.71 6.75
CA LYS A 286 2.19 14.36 6.99
C LYS A 286 3.17 13.56 7.85
N ALA A 287 2.63 12.94 8.90
CA ALA A 287 3.30 11.92 9.71
C ALA A 287 2.52 10.61 9.61
N ALA A 288 3.24 9.48 9.52
CA ALA A 288 2.60 8.18 9.38
C ALA A 288 3.46 7.06 9.95
N ARG A 289 2.84 5.89 10.12
CA ARG A 289 3.50 4.68 10.60
C ARG A 289 3.23 3.48 9.70
N HIS A 290 4.28 2.68 9.48
CA HIS A 290 4.32 1.49 8.65
C HIS A 290 4.80 0.31 9.48
N THR A 291 3.89 -0.27 10.25
CA THR A 291 4.15 -1.34 11.23
C THR A 291 3.45 -2.62 10.77
N PHE A 292 3.31 -3.62 11.65
CA PHE A 292 2.38 -4.74 11.39
C PHE A 292 0.90 -4.31 11.34
N GLY A 293 0.58 -3.08 11.75
CA GLY A 293 -0.73 -2.48 11.55
C GLY A 293 -1.84 -3.00 12.45
N TYR A 294 -3.04 -2.49 12.19
CA TYR A 294 -4.28 -2.94 12.81
C TYR A 294 -4.97 -4.00 11.98
N ILE A 295 -5.47 -5.04 12.61
CA ILE A 295 -6.52 -5.90 12.05
C ILE A 295 -7.88 -5.45 12.57
N ASN A 296 -8.92 -5.70 11.78
CA ASN A 296 -10.31 -5.46 12.14
C ASN A 296 -11.15 -6.69 11.76
N PRO A 297 -11.11 -7.74 12.60
CA PRO A 297 -11.76 -9.01 12.30
C PRO A 297 -13.28 -8.85 12.23
N VAL A 298 -13.88 -9.22 11.10
CA VAL A 298 -15.33 -9.18 10.89
C VAL A 298 -15.81 -10.46 10.20
N LYS A 299 -17.11 -10.73 10.30
CA LYS A 299 -17.73 -11.88 9.64
C LYS A 299 -17.93 -11.63 8.15
N ILE A 300 -17.32 -12.47 7.32
CA ILE A 300 -17.47 -12.53 5.87
C ILE A 300 -18.47 -13.63 5.53
N ASN A 301 -19.42 -13.34 4.63
CA ASN A 301 -20.50 -14.28 4.28
C ASN A 301 -20.47 -14.73 2.82
N ASN A 302 -19.93 -13.91 1.91
CA ASN A 302 -20.16 -14.07 0.46
C ASN A 302 -18.90 -14.38 -0.36
N ALA A 303 -17.72 -14.42 0.26
CA ALA A 303 -16.47 -14.67 -0.45
C ALA A 303 -16.47 -16.07 -1.10
N LEU A 304 -15.83 -16.20 -2.27
CA LEU A 304 -15.57 -17.51 -2.85
C LEU A 304 -14.68 -18.34 -1.92
N PRO A 305 -15.02 -19.62 -1.68
CA PRO A 305 -14.17 -20.48 -0.88
C PRO A 305 -12.86 -20.82 -1.61
N PRO A 306 -11.84 -21.38 -0.92
CA PRO A 306 -10.52 -21.66 -1.50
C PRO A 306 -10.54 -22.62 -2.71
N SER A 307 -11.55 -23.48 -2.81
CA SER A 307 -11.75 -24.40 -3.93
C SER A 307 -13.21 -24.40 -4.42
N PRO A 308 -13.46 -24.62 -5.73
CA PRO A 308 -14.81 -24.86 -6.24
C PRO A 308 -15.58 -26.01 -5.61
N ASN A 309 -14.86 -26.98 -5.02
CA ASN A 309 -15.47 -28.13 -4.35
C ASN A 309 -15.84 -27.85 -2.88
N ASP A 310 -15.35 -26.74 -2.32
CA ASP A 310 -15.62 -26.36 -0.95
C ASP A 310 -16.98 -25.67 -0.84
N LYS A 311 -17.65 -25.83 0.31
CA LYS A 311 -18.87 -25.08 0.59
C LYS A 311 -18.52 -23.62 0.88
N ARG A 312 -19.34 -22.70 0.39
CA ARG A 312 -19.27 -21.29 0.79
C ARG A 312 -19.82 -21.16 2.20
N GLU A 313 -18.93 -21.06 3.17
CA GLU A 313 -19.27 -20.91 4.59
C GLU A 313 -18.77 -19.56 5.13
N PRO A 314 -19.50 -18.93 6.06
CA PRO A 314 -19.02 -17.72 6.70
C PRO A 314 -17.74 -17.94 7.50
N PHE A 315 -16.87 -16.93 7.53
CA PHE A 315 -15.63 -16.95 8.30
C PHE A 315 -15.29 -15.56 8.85
N ILE A 316 -14.35 -15.51 9.80
CA ILE A 316 -13.77 -14.24 10.27
C ILE A 316 -12.52 -13.91 9.45
N ALA A 317 -12.42 -12.67 8.99
CA ALA A 317 -11.20 -12.11 8.41
C ALA A 317 -11.12 -10.60 8.67
N SER A 318 -9.92 -10.02 8.61
CA SER A 318 -9.78 -8.57 8.71
C SER A 318 -10.42 -7.87 7.52
N GLN A 319 -11.15 -6.78 7.75
CA GLN A 319 -11.67 -5.89 6.70
C GLN A 319 -11.41 -4.42 7.03
N PRO A 320 -11.28 -3.56 6.00
CA PRO A 320 -11.09 -2.14 6.24
C PRO A 320 -12.18 -1.51 7.10
N TYR A 321 -11.76 -0.60 7.99
CA TYR A 321 -12.60 0.31 8.73
C TYR A 321 -12.24 1.73 8.32
N THR A 322 -13.12 2.37 7.56
CA THR A 322 -12.85 3.65 6.86
C THR A 322 -13.91 4.69 7.19
N SER A 323 -13.81 5.87 6.58
CA SER A 323 -14.87 6.90 6.64
C SER A 323 -16.23 6.41 6.17
N ARG A 324 -16.30 5.30 5.41
CA ARG A 324 -17.56 4.63 5.04
C ARG A 324 -18.26 3.95 6.21
N ASN A 325 -17.51 3.62 7.26
CA ASN A 325 -18.02 2.97 8.47
C ASN A 325 -18.31 4.00 9.55
N ASP A 326 -17.37 4.92 9.75
CA ASP A 326 -17.47 6.02 10.71
C ASP A 326 -16.62 7.19 10.22
N SER A 327 -17.25 8.35 10.08
CA SER A 327 -16.58 9.59 9.65
C SER A 327 -15.78 10.27 10.76
N SER A 328 -15.67 9.66 11.95
CA SER A 328 -14.90 10.21 13.08
C SER A 328 -13.39 10.18 12.86
N ASP A 329 -12.91 9.49 11.82
CA ASP A 329 -11.51 9.49 11.38
C ASP A 329 -10.55 9.22 12.54
N PRO A 330 -10.67 8.04 13.17
CA PRO A 330 -10.15 7.86 14.51
C PRO A 330 -8.64 7.67 14.52
N LEU A 331 -7.96 8.47 15.34
CA LEU A 331 -6.58 8.25 15.76
C LEU A 331 -6.59 7.66 17.16
N THR A 332 -6.03 6.45 17.31
CA THR A 332 -5.91 5.80 18.61
C THR A 332 -4.78 6.44 19.44
N VAL A 333 -4.80 6.22 20.75
CA VAL A 333 -3.88 6.89 21.70
C VAL A 333 -2.42 6.50 21.48
N GLU A 334 -2.16 5.23 21.17
CA GLU A 334 -0.82 4.75 20.85
C GLU A 334 -0.35 5.22 19.48
N ALA A 335 -1.25 5.36 18.50
CA ALA A 335 -0.90 5.96 17.22
C ALA A 335 -0.54 7.44 17.38
N ASP A 336 -1.31 8.22 18.15
CA ASP A 336 -0.97 9.62 18.44
C ASP A 336 0.43 9.74 19.06
N LYS A 337 0.74 8.92 20.07
CA LYS A 337 2.08 8.87 20.70
C LYS A 337 3.18 8.53 19.70
N ASP A 338 2.96 7.53 18.85
CA ASP A 338 3.92 7.10 17.83
C ASP A 338 4.17 8.19 16.78
N LEU A 339 3.11 8.86 16.30
CA LEU A 339 3.23 9.93 15.30
C LEU A 339 3.86 11.20 15.89
N ARG A 340 3.59 11.52 17.16
CA ARG A 340 4.31 12.59 17.88
C ARG A 340 5.78 12.25 18.07
N ARG A 341 6.11 11.00 18.39
CA ARG A 341 7.50 10.52 18.43
C ARG A 341 8.18 10.68 17.07
N ALA A 342 7.49 10.40 15.96
CA ALA A 342 8.03 10.61 14.61
C ALA A 342 8.44 12.08 14.38
N LEU A 343 7.64 13.05 14.85
CA LEU A 343 7.99 14.47 14.78
C LEU A 343 9.22 14.78 15.63
N THR A 344 9.30 14.28 16.87
CA THR A 344 10.47 14.48 17.73
C THR A 344 11.75 13.87 17.15
N ASP A 345 11.67 12.62 16.69
CA ASP A 345 12.85 11.83 16.30
C ASP A 345 13.35 12.18 14.90
N LEU A 346 12.46 12.54 13.97
CA LEU A 346 12.81 12.65 12.55
C LEU A 346 12.75 14.08 12.01
N CYS A 347 12.07 15.02 12.68
CA CYS A 347 11.88 16.38 12.16
C CYS A 347 12.92 17.38 12.72
N PRO A 348 13.44 18.31 11.89
CA PRO A 348 14.31 19.40 12.36
C PRO A 348 13.56 20.54 13.08
N ILE A 349 12.22 20.58 12.97
CA ILE A 349 11.40 21.63 13.55
C ILE A 349 10.85 21.15 14.90
N ARG A 350 11.02 21.96 15.94
CA ARG A 350 10.62 21.66 17.32
C ARG A 350 9.25 22.24 17.66
N GLY A 351 8.54 21.57 18.58
CA GLY A 351 7.23 21.99 19.04
C GLY A 351 6.10 21.59 18.09
N LEU A 352 6.39 20.84 17.01
CA LEU A 352 5.33 20.28 16.16
C LEU A 352 4.62 19.14 16.91
N GLU A 353 5.35 18.36 17.68
CA GLU A 353 4.87 17.21 18.44
C GLU A 353 3.80 17.55 19.50
N THR A 354 3.59 18.84 19.82
CA THR A 354 2.55 19.30 20.76
C THR A 354 1.36 19.98 20.07
N ARG A 355 1.44 20.21 18.75
CA ARG A 355 0.35 20.85 17.99
C ARG A 355 -0.82 19.88 17.77
N PRO A 356 -2.04 20.42 17.55
CA PRO A 356 -3.18 19.60 17.15
C PRO A 356 -2.99 19.04 15.74
N TRP A 357 -3.51 17.84 15.51
CA TRP A 357 -3.65 17.31 14.16
C TRP A 357 -4.80 18.03 13.45
N LYS A 358 -4.62 18.31 12.16
CA LYS A 358 -5.66 18.79 11.26
C LYS A 358 -6.66 17.69 10.94
N GLU A 359 -6.12 16.51 10.64
CA GLU A 359 -6.85 15.32 10.23
C GLU A 359 -6.01 14.10 10.59
N ALA A 360 -6.65 12.98 10.88
CA ALA A 360 -5.99 11.69 11.01
C ALA A 360 -6.90 10.59 10.47
N ARG A 361 -6.32 9.50 9.96
CA ARG A 361 -7.10 8.37 9.47
C ARG A 361 -6.31 7.08 9.54
N ILE A 362 -7.04 5.96 9.48
CA ILE A 362 -6.46 4.64 9.27
C ILE A 362 -6.51 4.32 7.77
N CYS A 363 -5.34 4.24 7.14
CA CYS A 363 -5.18 3.83 5.76
C CYS A 363 -5.04 2.30 5.69
N TRP A 364 -5.85 1.64 4.86
CA TRP A 364 -5.87 0.18 4.75
C TRP A 364 -5.25 -0.33 3.47
N TYR A 365 -4.30 -1.25 3.60
CA TYR A 365 -3.79 -2.04 2.48
C TYR A 365 -3.85 -3.53 2.79
N SER A 366 -3.35 -4.36 1.89
CA SER A 366 -3.36 -5.82 2.05
C SER A 366 -1.95 -6.38 2.14
N ASP A 367 -1.59 -6.96 3.26
CA ASP A 367 -0.27 -7.55 3.53
C ASP A 367 -0.21 -9.03 3.16
N THR A 368 0.94 -9.47 2.64
CA THR A 368 1.34 -10.88 2.60
C THR A 368 2.47 -11.16 3.61
N ARG A 369 2.75 -12.43 3.89
CA ARG A 369 3.80 -12.83 4.85
C ARG A 369 5.21 -12.43 4.44
N ASP A 370 5.44 -12.35 3.14
CA ASP A 370 6.74 -12.12 2.52
C ASP A 370 6.86 -10.70 1.93
N GLY A 371 5.82 -9.87 2.03
CA GLY A 371 5.76 -8.54 1.41
C GLY A 371 5.64 -8.56 -0.12
N GLU A 372 5.58 -9.74 -0.75
CA GLU A 372 5.39 -9.90 -2.18
C GLU A 372 3.91 -9.85 -2.57
N TRP A 373 3.59 -9.35 -3.75
CA TRP A 373 2.20 -9.25 -4.20
C TRP A 373 1.56 -10.61 -4.51
N LEU A 374 0.23 -10.64 -4.59
CA LEU A 374 -0.54 -11.77 -5.11
C LEU A 374 -1.18 -11.33 -6.44
N ILE A 375 -0.57 -11.73 -7.55
CA ILE A 375 -0.98 -11.42 -8.92
C ILE A 375 -0.93 -12.73 -9.71
N ASP A 376 -2.06 -13.42 -9.81
CA ASP A 376 -2.15 -14.70 -10.53
C ASP A 376 -3.59 -15.09 -10.86
N TYR A 377 -3.75 -16.05 -11.76
CA TYR A 377 -5.00 -16.80 -11.89
C TYR A 377 -5.23 -17.65 -10.65
N HIS A 378 -6.48 -17.73 -10.20
CA HIS A 378 -6.85 -18.65 -9.14
C HIS A 378 -6.71 -20.10 -9.63
N PRO A 379 -6.09 -21.03 -8.86
CA PRO A 379 -5.79 -22.38 -9.35
C PRO A 379 -7.03 -23.26 -9.54
N GLY A 380 -8.08 -23.06 -8.73
CA GLY A 380 -9.36 -23.77 -8.83
C GLY A 380 -10.44 -23.06 -9.66
N TRP A 381 -10.83 -21.85 -9.25
CA TRP A 381 -11.86 -21.04 -9.92
C TRP A 381 -11.43 -20.52 -11.30
N LYS A 382 -11.95 -21.14 -12.38
CA LYS A 382 -11.67 -20.73 -13.76
C LYS A 382 -12.20 -19.33 -14.04
N GLY A 383 -11.45 -18.54 -14.80
CA GLY A 383 -11.85 -17.17 -15.16
C GLY A 383 -11.63 -16.14 -14.05
N LEU A 384 -11.10 -16.53 -12.89
CA LEU A 384 -10.75 -15.61 -11.81
C LEU A 384 -9.26 -15.26 -11.86
N PHE A 385 -8.96 -13.97 -11.95
CA PHE A 385 -7.62 -13.41 -11.76
C PHE A 385 -7.62 -12.57 -10.48
N VAL A 386 -6.60 -12.69 -9.64
CA VAL A 386 -6.48 -11.93 -8.39
C VAL A 386 -5.23 -11.08 -8.47
N ALA A 387 -5.36 -9.79 -8.21
CA ALA A 387 -4.28 -8.82 -8.22
C ALA A 387 -4.38 -7.92 -6.97
N THR A 388 -3.80 -8.38 -5.86
CA THR A 388 -3.89 -7.74 -4.53
C THR A 388 -2.63 -8.02 -3.70
N GLY A 389 -2.68 -7.80 -2.38
CA GLY A 389 -1.54 -8.04 -1.49
C GLY A 389 -0.43 -7.00 -1.66
N ASP A 390 -0.78 -5.73 -1.94
CA ASP A 390 0.18 -4.66 -2.25
C ASP A 390 1.23 -4.40 -1.16
N SER A 391 0.99 -4.92 0.05
CA SER A 391 1.85 -4.89 1.23
C SER A 391 2.37 -3.48 1.54
N GLY A 392 1.50 -2.47 1.40
CA GLY A 392 1.77 -1.08 1.72
C GLY A 392 2.74 -0.38 0.77
N HIS A 393 3.08 -1.00 -0.37
CA HIS A 393 4.16 -0.50 -1.22
C HIS A 393 3.82 -0.41 -2.72
N GLY A 394 2.60 -0.74 -3.13
CA GLY A 394 2.17 -0.75 -4.53
C GLY A 394 2.13 0.60 -5.26
N PHE A 395 1.86 1.73 -4.56
CA PHE A 395 1.60 3.02 -5.22
C PHE A 395 2.72 3.50 -6.14
N LYS A 396 3.99 3.39 -5.72
CA LYS A 396 5.13 3.92 -6.48
C LYS A 396 5.32 3.27 -7.85
N PHE A 397 4.72 2.11 -8.06
CA PHE A 397 4.73 1.37 -9.32
C PHE A 397 3.58 1.78 -10.25
N LEU A 398 2.81 2.83 -9.91
CA LEU A 398 1.75 3.39 -10.76
C LEU A 398 2.12 3.51 -12.24
N PRO A 399 3.36 3.89 -12.64
CA PRO A 399 3.72 3.99 -14.05
C PRO A 399 3.88 2.64 -14.79
N ASN A 400 4.26 1.55 -14.10
CA ASN A 400 4.68 0.30 -14.75
C ASN A 400 3.96 -0.97 -14.27
N LEU A 401 3.27 -0.94 -13.13
CA LEU A 401 2.64 -2.13 -12.53
C LEU A 401 1.57 -2.74 -13.44
N GLY A 402 0.73 -1.91 -14.07
CA GLY A 402 -0.32 -2.39 -14.96
C GLY A 402 0.22 -3.25 -16.10
N GLU A 403 1.34 -2.84 -16.70
CA GLU A 403 2.00 -3.62 -17.76
C GLU A 403 2.49 -4.98 -17.23
N LYS A 404 3.13 -5.00 -16.05
CA LYS A 404 3.62 -6.26 -15.46
C LYS A 404 2.47 -7.19 -15.06
N ILE A 405 1.32 -6.66 -14.61
CA ILE A 405 0.13 -7.47 -14.33
C ILE A 405 -0.38 -8.13 -15.61
N VAL A 406 -0.46 -7.38 -16.72
CA VAL A 406 -0.90 -7.96 -17.99
C VAL A 406 0.11 -8.98 -18.52
N ASP A 407 1.41 -8.77 -18.31
CA ASP A 407 2.43 -9.78 -18.64
C ASP A 407 2.18 -11.09 -17.87
N VAL A 408 1.83 -11.01 -16.58
CA VAL A 408 1.45 -12.19 -15.79
C VAL A 408 0.17 -12.85 -16.34
N MET A 409 -0.86 -12.07 -16.68
CA MET A 409 -2.08 -12.60 -17.31
C MET A 409 -1.79 -13.36 -18.60
N GLN A 410 -0.73 -12.98 -19.33
CA GLN A 410 -0.29 -13.62 -20.57
C GLN A 410 0.68 -14.79 -20.36
N GLY A 411 1.03 -15.12 -19.11
CA GLY A 411 2.04 -16.13 -18.78
C GLY A 411 3.48 -15.68 -19.08
N GLN A 412 3.72 -14.37 -19.13
CA GLN A 412 4.99 -13.72 -19.48
C GLN A 412 5.60 -12.93 -18.32
N GLY A 413 5.12 -13.12 -17.09
CA GLY A 413 5.56 -12.37 -15.91
C GLY A 413 7.02 -12.61 -15.47
N GLY A 414 7.71 -13.62 -16.02
CA GLY A 414 9.09 -13.96 -15.67
C GLY A 414 9.29 -14.16 -14.16
N LYS A 415 10.41 -13.66 -13.62
CA LYS A 415 10.71 -13.79 -12.18
C LYS A 415 9.75 -13.05 -11.27
N LEU A 416 9.17 -11.94 -11.73
CA LEU A 416 8.15 -11.24 -10.96
C LEU A 416 6.86 -12.07 -10.90
N GLY A 417 6.44 -12.67 -12.02
CA GLY A 417 5.30 -13.60 -12.05
C GLY A 417 5.52 -14.82 -11.14
N GLU A 418 6.73 -15.38 -11.11
CA GLU A 418 7.06 -16.49 -10.20
C GLU A 418 6.92 -16.11 -8.71
N LYS A 419 7.27 -14.87 -8.35
CA LYS A 419 7.11 -14.32 -6.99
C LYS A 419 5.63 -14.04 -6.68
N TRP A 420 4.88 -13.49 -7.63
CA TRP A 420 3.50 -13.05 -7.40
C TRP A 420 2.45 -14.15 -7.52
N ARG A 421 2.87 -15.37 -7.83
CA ARG A 421 1.98 -16.54 -8.01
C ARG A 421 1.03 -16.76 -6.84
N TRP A 422 -0.01 -17.54 -7.09
CA TRP A 422 -0.90 -18.01 -6.04
C TRP A 422 -0.14 -18.70 -4.90
N LYS A 423 -0.31 -18.21 -3.68
CA LYS A 423 0.52 -18.63 -2.53
C LYS A 423 -0.01 -19.91 -1.89
N GLU A 424 0.91 -20.80 -1.53
CA GLU A 424 0.61 -21.91 -0.63
C GLU A 424 0.47 -21.38 0.80
N ILE A 425 -0.49 -21.93 1.56
CA ILE A 425 -0.71 -21.53 2.96
C ILE A 425 -0.10 -22.55 3.91
N GLN A 426 0.44 -22.05 5.02
CA GLN A 426 0.90 -22.90 6.11
C GLN A 426 -0.29 -23.25 7.03
N ASN A 427 -0.26 -24.43 7.64
CA ASN A 427 -1.27 -24.85 8.60
C ASN A 427 -0.91 -24.41 10.03
N ASP A 428 -0.76 -23.11 10.23
CA ASP A 428 -0.30 -22.49 11.48
C ASP A 428 -1.37 -21.60 12.14
N GLY A 429 -2.60 -21.60 11.61
CA GLY A 429 -3.74 -20.87 12.16
C GLY A 429 -3.82 -19.38 11.75
N VAL A 430 -2.89 -18.86 10.96
CA VAL A 430 -2.92 -17.45 10.51
C VAL A 430 -4.12 -17.18 9.59
N GLY A 431 -4.71 -16.01 9.76
CA GLY A 431 -5.92 -15.56 9.10
C GLY A 431 -7.17 -16.28 9.61
N ARG A 432 -7.08 -17.01 10.73
CA ARG A 432 -8.18 -17.81 11.28
C ARG A 432 -8.45 -17.44 12.73
N GLU A 433 -9.71 -17.61 13.11
CA GLU A 433 -10.13 -17.59 14.50
C GLU A 433 -10.00 -18.99 15.10
N THR A 434 -9.33 -19.09 16.26
CA THR A 434 -9.22 -20.32 17.04
C THR A 434 -9.55 -20.01 18.49
N ASN A 435 -10.52 -20.72 19.07
CA ASN A 435 -10.98 -20.50 20.45
C ASN A 435 -11.37 -19.04 20.75
N GLY A 436 -11.99 -18.34 19.80
CA GLY A 436 -12.41 -16.94 19.93
C GLY A 436 -11.29 -15.91 19.80
N VAL A 437 -10.08 -16.32 19.38
CA VAL A 437 -8.95 -15.43 19.12
C VAL A 437 -8.60 -15.48 17.65
N TYR A 438 -8.63 -14.33 16.99
CA TYR A 438 -8.25 -14.20 15.59
C TYR A 438 -6.75 -13.92 15.44
N THR A 439 -6.04 -14.82 14.76
CA THR A 439 -4.60 -14.68 14.51
C THR A 439 -4.37 -13.98 13.17
N GLY A 440 -3.96 -12.71 13.21
CA GLY A 440 -3.64 -11.94 12.00
C GLY A 440 -2.34 -12.40 11.30
N LEU A 441 -2.17 -11.96 10.06
CA LEU A 441 -0.94 -12.16 9.29
C LEU A 441 0.14 -11.16 9.71
N VAL A 442 1.40 -11.60 9.73
CA VAL A 442 2.57 -10.78 10.04
C VAL A 442 3.54 -10.84 8.85
N THR A 443 3.98 -9.68 8.36
CA THR A 443 4.93 -9.57 7.24
C THR A 443 6.38 -9.64 7.72
N GLU A 444 7.07 -10.73 7.41
CA GLU A 444 8.40 -11.05 7.96
C GLU A 444 9.57 -10.68 7.03
N ASP A 445 9.36 -9.74 6.10
CA ASP A 445 10.37 -9.31 5.13
C ASP A 445 11.39 -8.32 5.71
N GLY A 446 11.21 -7.90 6.97
CA GLY A 446 12.05 -6.92 7.68
C GLY A 446 11.67 -5.46 7.40
N SER A 447 10.59 -5.19 6.66
CA SER A 447 10.12 -3.83 6.39
C SER A 447 9.13 -3.27 7.42
N ARG A 448 8.77 -4.08 8.43
CA ARG A 448 7.77 -3.74 9.45
C ARG A 448 8.40 -3.63 10.84
N GLY A 449 8.01 -2.58 11.56
CA GLY A 449 8.25 -2.44 13.00
C GLY A 449 7.02 -2.77 13.84
N GLY A 450 7.19 -2.76 15.17
CA GLY A 450 6.10 -2.82 16.15
C GLY A 450 5.49 -4.20 16.35
N ARG A 451 4.19 -4.26 16.67
CA ARG A 451 3.39 -5.48 16.85
C ARG A 451 2.04 -5.35 16.14
N PRO A 452 1.40 -6.44 15.69
CA PRO A 452 0.04 -6.38 15.18
C PRO A 452 -0.92 -5.99 16.32
N LEU A 453 -1.95 -5.21 15.99
CA LEU A 453 -2.94 -4.69 16.95
C LEU A 453 -4.35 -4.97 16.43
N VAL A 454 -5.34 -5.04 17.33
CA VAL A 454 -6.76 -5.10 16.95
C VAL A 454 -7.35 -3.70 17.07
N LEU A 455 -7.95 -3.18 15.99
CA LEU A 455 -8.38 -1.78 15.93
C LEU A 455 -9.41 -1.44 17.01
N CYS A 456 -10.43 -2.29 17.21
CA CYS A 456 -11.48 -2.03 18.20
C CYS A 456 -10.91 -1.90 19.62
N ASP A 457 -9.98 -2.78 20.00
CA ASP A 457 -9.35 -2.78 21.33
C ASP A 457 -8.60 -1.47 21.58
N GLU A 458 -7.89 -0.94 20.57
CA GLU A 458 -7.15 0.32 20.69
C GLU A 458 -8.08 1.54 20.70
N LEU A 459 -9.20 1.50 19.97
CA LEU A 459 -10.23 2.55 20.01
C LEU A 459 -10.91 2.62 21.39
N GLU A 460 -11.18 1.46 22.00
CA GLU A 460 -11.81 1.39 23.33
C GLU A 460 -10.94 1.98 24.43
N LYS A 461 -9.62 1.78 24.39
CA LYS A 461 -8.67 2.38 25.34
C LYS A 461 -8.76 3.92 25.33
N GLY A 462 -8.95 4.52 24.16
CA GLY A 462 -9.15 5.97 24.03
C GLY A 462 -10.46 6.44 24.70
N ARG A 463 -11.54 5.68 24.52
CA ARG A 463 -12.85 5.99 25.14
C ARG A 463 -12.80 5.87 26.66
N ALA A 464 -12.10 4.87 27.20
CA ALA A 464 -11.92 4.69 28.64
C ALA A 464 -11.22 5.89 29.30
N LEU A 465 -10.21 6.46 28.64
CA LEU A 465 -9.49 7.65 29.13
C LEU A 465 -10.38 8.90 29.21
N ILE A 466 -11.32 9.05 28.27
CA ILE A 466 -12.31 10.15 28.25
C ILE A 466 -13.42 9.90 29.29
N GLY A 467 -13.79 8.64 29.50
CA GLY A 467 -14.78 8.23 30.51
C GLY A 467 -14.33 8.52 31.94
N ASP A 468 -13.03 8.39 32.24
CA ASP A 468 -12.44 8.72 33.54
C ASP A 468 -12.28 10.22 33.79
N THR A 469 -12.25 11.04 32.72
CA THR A 469 -12.15 12.50 32.86
C THR A 469 -13.48 13.17 33.20
N LYS A 470 -14.63 12.50 32.94
CA LYS A 470 -15.95 12.97 33.40
C LYS A 470 -16.24 12.67 34.89
N ALA A 471 -15.38 11.92 35.57
CA ALA A 471 -15.49 11.65 37.01
C ALA A 471 -14.61 12.56 37.89
N LYS A 472 -13.91 13.54 37.30
CA LYS A 472 -13.00 14.47 38.02
C LYS A 472 -13.07 15.93 37.58
N LEU A 473 -14.22 16.39 37.09
CA LEU A 473 -14.53 17.82 36.95
C LEU A 473 -15.77 18.18 37.78
#